data_AF-A0A357M1I0-F1
#
_entry.id   AF-A0A357M1I0-F1
#
_cell.length_a   1.000
_cell.length_b   1.000
_cell.length_c   1.000
_cell.angle_alpha   90.00
_cell.angle_beta   90.00
_cell.angle_gamma   90.00
#
_symmetry.space_group_name_H-M   'P 1'
#
loop_
_entity.id
_entity.type
_entity.pdbx_description
1 polymer ?
#
loop_
_entity_poly.entity_id
_entity_poly.type
_entity_poly.pdbx_seq_one_letter_code
_entity_poly.pdbx_strand_id
1 'polypeptide(L)'
;MNLILKAVTLIFWILVLMAWMQGWEGTLGWLPAFGLIVFVAHVAEAAFFWARFREKSTNLPVDMVQVLLFGIIHWKKYLTAR
;
A
#
# COMPACT_ATOMS: atom_id res chain seq x y z
N MET A 1 -10.01 11.79 1.71
CA MET A 1 -9.54 10.38 1.75
C MET A 1 -9.73 9.86 3.18
N ASN A 2 -10.12 8.62 3.41
CA ASN A 2 -10.44 8.14 4.77
C ASN A 2 -9.15 7.90 5.56
N LEU A 3 -8.83 8.80 6.49
CA LEU A 3 -7.63 8.76 7.33
C LEU A 3 -7.52 7.46 8.13
N ILE A 4 -8.66 6.89 8.54
CA ILE A 4 -8.74 5.65 9.31
C ILE A 4 -8.13 4.50 8.51
N LEU A 5 -8.45 4.37 7.22
CA LEU A 5 -7.92 3.28 6.41
C LEU A 5 -6.40 3.38 6.23
N LYS A 6 -5.87 4.59 6.05
CA LYS A 6 -4.41 4.80 5.98
C LYS A 6 -3.73 4.42 7.30
N ALA A 7 -4.34 4.75 8.43
CA ALA A 7 -3.82 4.39 9.74
C ALA A 7 -3.81 2.86 9.92
N VAL A 8 -4.87 2.16 9.51
CA VAL A 8 -4.94 0.69 9.55
C VAL A 8 -3.84 0.06 8.69
N THR A 9 -3.65 0.54 7.46
CA THR A 9 -2.58 0.03 6.58
C THR A 9 -1.19 0.28 7.18
N LEU A 10 -0.98 1.44 7.81
CA LEU A 10 0.29 1.75 8.47
C LEU A 10 0.55 0.83 9.67
N ILE A 11 -0.47 0.59 10.51
CA ILE A 11 -0.40 -0.35 11.63
C ILE A 11 -0.09 -1.76 11.12
N PHE A 12 -0.73 -2.19 10.03
CA PHE A 12 -0.44 -3.47 9.38
C PHE A 12 1.04 -3.60 9.00
N TRP A 13 1.63 -2.60 8.35
CA TRP A 13 3.05 -2.64 7.98
C TRP A 13 3.98 -2.68 9.19
N ILE A 14 3.65 -1.95 10.26
CA ILE A 14 4.41 -2.01 11.52
C ILE A 14 4.37 -3.43 12.10
N LEU A 15 3.19 -4.05 12.14
CA LEU A 15 3.04 -5.42 12.65
C LEU A 15 3.79 -6.45 11.79
N VAL A 16 3.77 -6.30 10.47
CA VAL A 16 4.55 -7.12 9.52
C VAL A 16 6.04 -7.03 9.83
N LEU A 17 6.57 -5.82 9.99
CA LEU A 17 7.99 -5.59 10.29
C LEU A 17 8.36 -6.14 11.67
N MET A 18 7.52 -5.93 12.69
CA MET A 18 7.75 -6.49 14.02
C MET A 18 7.76 -8.01 14.01
N ALA A 19 6.76 -8.65 13.36
CA ALA A 19 6.69 -10.10 13.24
C ALA A 19 7.91 -10.68 12.52
N TRP A 20 8.38 -10.01 11.46
CA TRP A 20 9.60 -10.40 10.73
C TRP A 20 10.87 -10.27 11.59
N MET A 21 11.06 -9.13 12.25
CA MET A 21 12.28 -8.84 13.01
C MET A 21 12.38 -9.63 14.31
N GLN A 22 11.24 -9.91 14.96
CA GLN A 22 11.19 -10.58 16.26
C GLN A 22 10.91 -12.08 16.15
N GLY A 23 10.64 -12.60 14.94
CA GLY A 23 10.38 -14.01 14.71
C GLY A 23 9.14 -14.52 15.44
N TRP A 24 8.02 -13.79 15.33
CA TRP A 24 6.78 -14.19 15.99
C TRP A 24 6.32 -15.59 15.54
N GLU A 25 5.79 -16.39 16.45
CA GLU A 25 5.32 -17.76 16.17
C GLU A 25 3.78 -17.85 16.09
N GLY A 26 3.28 -19.03 15.71
CA GLY A 26 1.85 -19.29 15.58
C GLY A 26 1.20 -18.48 14.45
N THR A 27 -0.07 -18.12 14.61
CA THR A 27 -0.84 -17.43 13.57
C THR A 27 -0.24 -16.07 13.17
N LEU A 28 0.30 -15.32 14.13
CA LEU A 28 0.89 -14.01 13.84
C LEU A 28 2.26 -14.10 13.14
N GLY A 29 2.94 -15.24 13.22
CA GLY A 29 4.17 -15.52 12.47
C GLY A 29 3.97 -15.56 10.95
N TRP A 30 2.73 -15.67 10.47
CA TRP A 30 2.40 -15.58 9.04
C TRP A 30 2.27 -14.15 8.52
N LEU A 31 2.28 -13.14 9.40
CA LEU A 31 2.17 -11.72 9.00
C LEU A 31 3.19 -11.31 7.93
N PRO A 32 4.48 -11.70 7.99
CA PRO A 32 5.44 -11.35 6.94
C PRO A 32 5.08 -11.94 5.57
N ALA A 33 4.57 -13.17 5.52
CA ALA A 33 4.12 -13.80 4.28
C ALA A 33 2.91 -13.04 3.69
N PHE A 34 1.93 -12.68 4.52
CA PHE A 34 0.81 -11.85 4.08
C PHE A 34 1.26 -10.44 3.66
N GLY A 35 2.20 -9.85 4.39
CA GLY A 35 2.83 -8.58 4.04
C GLY A 35 3.48 -8.62 2.65
N LEU A 36 4.17 -9.71 2.32
CA LEU A 36 4.76 -9.90 0.99
C LEU A 36 3.68 -9.99 -0.10
N ILE A 37 2.60 -10.74 0.14
CA ILE A 37 1.47 -10.84 -0.81
C ILE A 37 0.85 -9.46 -1.06
N VAL A 38 0.59 -8.70 0.01
CA VAL A 38 0.04 -7.34 -0.08
C VAL A 38 1.01 -6.40 -0.79
N PHE A 39 2.32 -6.51 -0.53
CA PHE A 39 3.33 -5.70 -1.21
C PHE A 39 3.36 -5.96 -2.71
N VAL A 40 3.29 -7.23 -3.13
CA VAL A 40 3.21 -7.60 -4.56
C VAL A 40 1.95 -7.00 -5.20
N ALA A 41 0.81 -7.04 -4.52
CA ALA A 41 -0.41 -6.39 -5.00
C ALA A 41 -0.22 -4.88 -5.17
N HIS A 42 0.38 -4.20 -4.18
CA HIS A 42 0.65 -2.77 -4.26
C HIS A 42 1.64 -2.41 -5.38
N VAL A 43 2.63 -3.25 -5.67
CA VAL A 43 3.53 -3.06 -6.82
C VAL A 43 2.76 -3.15 -8.13
N ALA A 44 1.86 -4.12 -8.27
CA ALA A 44 0.99 -4.24 -9.45
C ALA A 44 0.06 -3.02 -9.59
N GLU A 45 -0.51 -2.55 -8.48
CA GLU A 45 -1.32 -1.33 -8.45
C GLU A 45 -0.51 -0.09 -8.83
N ALA A 46 0.73 0.05 -8.36
CA ALA A 46 1.61 1.15 -8.72
C ALA A 46 1.97 1.12 -10.22
N ALA A 47 2.23 -0.06 -10.78
CA ALA A 47 2.46 -0.23 -12.21
C ALA A 47 1.23 0.16 -13.04
N PHE A 48 0.03 -0.26 -12.62
CA PHE A 48 -1.22 0.15 -13.26
C PHE A 48 -1.44 1.67 -13.16
N PHE A 49 -1.19 2.24 -11.97
CA PHE A 49 -1.30 3.68 -11.74
C PHE A 49 -0.38 4.46 -12.68
N TRP A 50 0.88 4.02 -12.82
CA TRP A 50 1.82 4.60 -13.76
C TRP A 50 1.31 4.53 -15.19
N ALA A 51 0.83 3.37 -15.63
CA ALA A 51 0.33 3.18 -16.99
C ALA A 51 -0.89 4.06 -17.29
N ARG A 52 -1.79 4.26 -16.32
CA ARG A 52 -3.12 4.86 -16.57
C ARG A 52 -3.28 6.31 -16.13
N PHE A 53 -2.56 6.74 -15.10
CA PHE A 53 -2.80 8.01 -14.40
C PHE A 53 -1.58 8.91 -14.27
N ARG A 54 -0.40 8.53 -14.80
CA ARG A 54 0.83 9.35 -14.70
C ARG A 54 0.65 10.78 -15.20
N GLU A 55 -0.10 10.97 -16.28
CA GLU A 55 -0.34 12.27 -16.91
C GLU A 55 -1.31 13.15 -16.11
N LYS A 56 -2.07 12.55 -15.19
CA LYS A 56 -2.98 13.26 -14.28
C LYS A 56 -2.33 13.59 -12.93
N SER A 57 -1.11 13.12 -12.68
CA SER A 57 -0.40 13.36 -11.42
C SER A 57 0.41 14.66 -11.50
N THR A 58 0.26 15.51 -10.49
CA THR A 58 1.10 16.70 -10.30
C THR A 58 2.45 16.39 -9.67
N ASN A 59 2.57 15.24 -8.98
CA ASN A 59 3.81 14.77 -8.36
C ASN A 59 3.86 13.24 -8.40
N LEU A 60 4.28 12.72 -9.56
CA LEU A 60 4.28 11.29 -9.86
C LEU A 60 5.08 10.45 -8.85
N PRO A 61 6.30 10.84 -8.42
CA PRO A 61 7.04 10.07 -7.41
C PRO A 61 6.28 9.93 -6.09
N VAL A 62 5.70 11.03 -5.58
CA VAL A 62 4.95 10.99 -4.31
C VAL A 62 3.70 10.13 -4.45
N ASP A 63 3.00 10.21 -5.58
CA ASP A 63 1.81 9.41 -5.82
C ASP A 63 2.12 7.92 -5.95
N MET A 64 3.21 7.55 -6.63
CA MET A 64 3.68 6.16 -6.71
C MET A 64 4.01 5.59 -5.33
N VAL A 65 4.72 6.35 -4.48
CA VAL A 65 5.01 5.94 -3.10
C VAL A 65 3.72 5.77 -2.29
N GLN A 66 2.74 6.67 -2.47
CA GLN A 66 1.46 6.53 -1.78
C GLN A 66 0.65 5.32 -2.25
N VAL A 67 0.71 4.95 -3.53
CA VAL A 67 0.12 3.68 -4.01
C VAL A 67 0.88 2.48 -3.44
N LEU A 68 2.21 2.53 -3.36
CA LEU A 68 2.97 1.42 -2.76
C LEU A 68 2.68 1.21 -1.27
N LEU A 69 2.40 2.28 -0.52
CA LEU A 69 2.13 2.20 0.92
C LEU A 69 0.65 1.92 1.22
N PHE A 70 -0.27 2.52 0.46
CA PHE A 70 -1.71 2.52 0.76
C PHE A 70 -2.58 1.85 -0.31
N GLY A 71 -1.97 1.35 -1.37
CA GLY A 71 -2.64 0.67 -2.47
C GLY A 71 -3.67 1.51 -3.21
N ILE A 72 -4.72 0.84 -3.71
CA ILE A 72 -5.86 1.45 -4.42
C ILE A 72 -6.60 2.53 -3.62
N ILE A 73 -6.42 2.60 -2.29
CA ILE A 73 -7.05 3.64 -1.45
C ILE A 73 -6.63 5.04 -1.89
N HIS A 74 -5.41 5.19 -2.42
CA HIS A 74 -4.92 6.46 -2.98
C HIS A 74 -5.58 6.84 -4.31
N TRP A 75 -6.15 5.87 -5.04
CA TRP A 75 -6.71 6.10 -6.38
C TRP A 75 -7.98 6.94 -6.37
N LYS A 76 -8.68 7.05 -5.22
CA LYS A 76 -9.98 7.71 -5.13
C LYS A 76 -9.96 9.13 -5.72
N LYS A 77 -8.86 9.88 -5.56
CA LYS A 77 -8.73 11.22 -6.15
C LYS A 77 -8.62 11.24 -7.68
N TYR A 78 -8.14 10.18 -8.32
CA TYR A 78 -8.03 10.06 -9.79
C TYR A 78 -9.25 9.45 -10.45
N LEU A 79 -9.98 8.60 -9.73
CA LEU A 79 -11.22 8.00 -10.19
C LEU A 79 -12.41 8.97 -10.10
N THR A 80 -12.36 9.91 -9.15
CA THR A 80 -13.44 10.89 -8.93
C THR A 80 -13.15 12.25 -9.57
N ALA A 81 -11.91 12.50 -10.01
CA ALA A 81 -11.56 13.66 -10.83
C ALA A 81 -12.12 13.44 -12.24
N ARG A 82 -13.34 13.96 -12.46
CA ARG A 82 -13.90 14.21 -13.79
C ARG A 82 -13.12 15.32 -14.47
#